data_AF-A0A9Q0R1R5-F1
#
_entry.id   AF-A0A9Q0R1R5-F1
#
_cell.length_a   1.000
_cell.length_b   1.000
_cell.length_c   1.000
_cell.angle_alpha   90.00
_cell.angle_beta   90.00
_cell.angle_gamma   90.00
#
_symmetry.space_group_name_H-M   'P 1'
#
loop_
_entity.id
_entity.type
_entity.pdbx_description
1 polymer ?
#
loop_
_entity_poly.entity_id
_entity_poly.type
_entity_poly.pdbx_seq_one_letter_code
_entity_poly.pdbx_strand_id
1 'polypeptide(L)'
;MSLSGLDGIPGCHVVAIPYPGRGHINPMMNVSTLLASKGLAVTFVVTEEWLTLIGSGLESFPNIRFRSIPNVIPSELTRGSDFAGFFEAVFTKMEAPFDQLLDGLEQPATCIIADTFLPWTIAIGNRRNIPVALLWPMSPSLFSLHYHYHLLVAHGHQPAPLENFSGGYSLNEFLILIVRSKTPIRYEVLKLFSFASQKGKMRS
;
A
#
# COMPACT_ATOMS: atom_id res chain seq x y z
N MET A 1 -19.33 5.51 -11.81
CA MET A 1 -20.11 5.64 -10.56
C MET A 1 -19.39 6.63 -9.67
N SER A 2 -20.06 7.71 -9.28
CA SER A 2 -19.48 8.82 -8.51
C SER A 2 -19.00 8.36 -7.12
N LEU A 3 -17.84 8.85 -6.67
CA LEU A 3 -17.27 8.64 -5.32
C LEU A 3 -18.02 9.40 -4.20
N SER A 4 -19.22 9.89 -4.47
CA SER A 4 -20.08 10.66 -3.56
C SER A 4 -20.77 9.80 -2.48
N GLY A 5 -20.37 8.55 -2.28
CA GLY A 5 -20.99 7.62 -1.32
C GLY A 5 -20.18 7.36 -0.06
N LEU A 6 -19.04 8.04 0.14
CA LEU A 6 -18.11 7.79 1.25
C LEU A 6 -18.05 8.92 2.28
N ASP A 7 -18.97 9.89 2.22
CA ASP A 7 -19.04 10.93 3.24
C ASP A 7 -19.50 10.30 4.57
N GLY A 8 -18.55 10.14 5.49
CA GLY A 8 -18.77 9.80 6.90
C GLY A 8 -19.71 8.62 7.18
N ILE A 9 -19.45 7.43 6.61
CA ILE A 9 -20.18 6.22 7.02
C ILE A 9 -19.82 5.92 8.49
N PRO A 10 -20.77 6.07 9.44
CA PRO A 10 -20.49 5.77 10.84
C PRO A 10 -20.05 4.32 10.98
N GLY A 11 -18.91 4.09 11.61
CA GLY A 11 -18.34 2.75 11.80
C GLY A 11 -17.39 2.26 10.71
N CYS A 12 -17.14 3.02 9.64
CA CYS A 12 -16.11 2.66 8.65
C CYS A 12 -14.70 2.86 9.21
N HIS A 13 -13.96 1.76 9.33
CA HIS A 13 -12.57 1.70 9.75
C HIS A 13 -11.70 1.06 8.67
N VAL A 14 -10.72 1.82 8.19
CA VAL A 14 -9.74 1.41 7.20
C VAL A 14 -8.42 1.09 7.88
N VAL A 15 -7.89 -0.11 7.63
CA VAL A 15 -6.53 -0.48 8.03
C VAL A 15 -5.63 -0.39 6.81
N ALA A 16 -4.69 0.55 6.82
CA ALA A 16 -3.71 0.74 5.75
C ALA A 16 -2.39 0.06 6.11
N ILE A 17 -1.89 -0.82 5.25
CA ILE A 17 -0.58 -1.47 5.41
C ILE A 17 0.26 -1.35 4.12
N PRO A 18 1.28 -0.47 4.10
CA PRO A 18 2.21 -0.36 2.99
C PRO A 18 3.25 -1.48 3.02
N TYR A 19 3.91 -1.72 1.88
CA TYR A 19 5.19 -2.41 1.85
C TYR A 19 6.20 -1.61 2.69
N PRO A 20 7.07 -2.24 3.50
CA PRO A 20 7.96 -1.55 4.43
C PRO A 20 9.15 -0.91 3.71
N GLY A 21 8.87 0.11 2.90
CA GLY A 21 9.83 0.88 2.13
C GLY A 21 9.36 2.31 1.95
N ARG A 22 10.27 3.29 2.00
CA ARG A 22 9.90 4.72 2.00
C ARG A 22 9.03 5.13 0.80
N GLY A 23 9.35 4.57 -0.37
CA GLY A 23 8.62 4.81 -1.62
C GLY A 23 7.18 4.29 -1.62
N HIS A 24 6.82 3.40 -0.68
CA HIS A 24 5.49 2.80 -0.54
C HIS A 24 4.72 3.42 0.64
N ILE A 25 5.44 3.71 1.74
CA ILE A 25 4.87 4.33 2.94
C ILE A 25 4.32 5.72 2.63
N ASN A 26 5.09 6.57 1.94
CA ASN A 26 4.66 7.95 1.67
C ASN A 26 3.37 8.03 0.83
N PRO A 27 3.24 7.30 -0.30
CA PRO A 27 1.98 7.26 -1.05
C PRO A 27 0.80 6.73 -0.23
N MET A 28 1.00 5.65 0.53
CA MET A 28 -0.06 5.10 1.39
C MET A 28 -0.46 6.11 2.47
N MET A 29 0.49 6.89 3.02
CA MET A 29 0.22 7.94 4.00
C MET A 29 -0.66 9.04 3.42
N ASN A 30 -0.38 9.45 2.18
CA ASN A 30 -1.17 10.46 1.47
C ASN A 30 -2.61 9.97 1.23
N VAL A 31 -2.77 8.72 0.78
CA VAL A 31 -4.09 8.10 0.62
C VAL A 31 -4.82 8.05 1.96
N SER A 32 -4.14 7.60 3.01
CA SER A 32 -4.68 7.51 4.38
C SER A 32 -5.13 8.86 4.92
N THR A 33 -4.35 9.91 4.69
CA THR A 33 -4.67 11.29 5.07
C THR A 33 -5.92 11.79 4.35
N LEU A 34 -6.06 11.48 3.06
CA LEU A 34 -7.25 11.85 2.28
C LEU A 34 -8.51 11.10 2.75
N LEU A 35 -8.38 9.83 3.16
CA LEU A 35 -9.51 9.08 3.73
C LEU A 35 -9.91 9.65 5.10
N ALA A 36 -8.92 9.93 5.94
CA ALA A 36 -9.16 10.53 7.25
C ALA A 36 -9.82 11.92 7.14
N SER A 37 -9.43 12.75 6.14
CA SER A 37 -10.07 14.06 5.91
C SER A 37 -11.52 13.97 5.43
N LYS A 38 -11.95 12.81 4.93
CA LYS A 38 -13.36 12.48 4.60
C LYS A 38 -14.13 11.90 5.80
N GLY A 39 -13.52 11.85 6.98
CA GLY A 39 -14.15 11.39 8.21
C GLY A 39 -14.10 9.87 8.43
N LEU A 40 -13.31 9.13 7.66
CA LEU A 40 -13.10 7.70 7.90
C LEU A 40 -12.11 7.50 9.06
N ALA A 41 -12.34 6.50 9.91
CA ALA A 41 -11.34 6.07 10.87
C ALA A 41 -10.22 5.34 10.11
N VAL A 42 -8.98 5.72 10.32
CA VAL A 42 -7.82 5.11 9.65
C VAL A 42 -6.79 4.64 10.67
N THR A 43 -6.44 3.35 10.61
CA THR A 43 -5.27 2.81 11.28
C THR A 43 -4.17 2.55 10.25
N PHE A 44 -3.01 3.15 10.46
CA PHE A 44 -1.83 2.96 9.62
C PHE A 44 -0.85 2.01 10.30
N VAL A 45 -0.59 0.88 9.67
CA VAL A 45 0.24 -0.19 10.23
C VAL A 45 1.60 -0.21 9.58
N VAL A 46 2.65 -0.16 10.40
CA VAL A 46 4.06 -0.25 9.98
C VAL A 46 4.80 -1.28 10.82
N THR A 47 6.07 -1.55 10.54
CA THR A 47 6.93 -2.27 11.50
C THR A 47 7.36 -1.34 12.64
N GLU A 48 7.80 -1.88 13.77
CA GLU A 48 8.36 -1.10 14.90
C GLU A 48 9.56 -0.23 14.49
N GLU A 49 10.43 -0.73 13.61
CA GLU A 49 11.54 0.04 13.03
C GLU A 49 10.98 1.24 12.27
N TRP A 50 9.99 1.02 11.39
CA TRP A 50 9.39 2.09 10.63
C TRP A 50 8.64 3.11 11.48
N LEU A 51 7.97 2.67 12.55
CA LEU A 51 7.35 3.58 13.51
C LEU A 51 8.40 4.54 14.11
N THR A 52 9.58 4.01 14.44
CA THR A 52 10.72 4.78 14.93
C THR A 52 11.31 5.71 13.86
N LEU A 53 11.46 5.22 12.62
CA LEU A 53 11.98 6.01 11.48
C LEU A 53 11.06 7.18 11.10
N ILE A 54 9.74 7.03 11.28
CA ILE A 54 8.79 8.14 11.08
C ILE A 54 8.88 9.13 12.25
N GLY A 55 9.01 8.63 13.48
CA GLY A 55 9.34 9.43 14.66
C GLY A 55 8.38 10.60 14.89
N SER A 56 8.93 11.82 15.04
CA SER A 56 8.12 13.04 15.22
C SER A 56 7.24 13.40 14.02
N GLY A 57 7.47 12.80 12.85
CA GLY A 57 6.60 12.98 11.68
C GLY A 57 5.17 12.50 11.90
N LEU A 58 4.92 11.63 12.88
CA LEU A 58 3.59 11.15 13.24
C LEU A 58 2.65 12.29 13.69
N GLU A 59 3.20 13.34 14.33
CA GLU A 59 2.43 14.50 14.79
C GLU A 59 1.78 15.28 13.63
N SER A 60 2.29 15.12 12.40
CA SER A 60 1.72 15.71 11.20
C SER A 60 0.42 15.03 10.74
N PHE A 61 0.03 13.91 11.37
CA PHE A 61 -1.11 13.10 10.97
C PHE A 61 -2.07 12.83 12.16
N PRO A 62 -2.64 13.87 12.79
CA PRO A 62 -3.42 13.74 14.03
C PRO A 62 -4.70 12.90 13.88
N ASN A 63 -5.19 12.72 12.65
CA ASN A 63 -6.40 11.94 12.35
C ASN A 63 -6.11 10.49 11.93
N ILE A 64 -4.84 10.04 12.05
CA ILE A 64 -4.43 8.68 11.72
C ILE A 64 -3.94 7.99 12.99
N ARG A 65 -4.46 6.78 13.26
CA ARG A 65 -4.00 5.94 14.37
C ARG A 65 -2.85 5.08 13.91
N PHE A 66 -1.67 5.26 14.46
CA PHE A 66 -0.53 4.41 14.12
C PHE A 66 -0.49 3.17 14.99
N ARG A 67 -0.20 2.02 14.36
CA ARG A 67 0.09 0.75 15.03
C ARG A 67 1.32 0.12 14.42
N SER A 68 2.04 -0.67 15.19
CA SER A 68 3.20 -1.40 14.71
C SER A 68 3.01 -2.91 14.84
N ILE A 69 3.59 -3.65 13.90
CA ILE A 69 3.90 -5.07 14.03
C ILE A 69 5.37 -5.25 14.45
N PRO A 70 5.72 -6.36 15.11
CA PRO A 70 7.11 -6.66 15.47
C PRO A 70 8.05 -6.62 14.27
N ASN A 71 9.31 -6.23 14.51
CA ASN A 71 10.35 -6.26 13.48
C ASN A 71 10.75 -7.71 13.12
N VAL A 72 10.01 -8.31 12.18
CA VAL A 72 10.23 -9.68 11.67
C VAL A 72 10.98 -9.74 10.34
N ILE A 73 11.42 -8.59 9.83
CA ILE A 73 12.12 -8.42 8.55
C ILE A 73 13.49 -7.76 8.78
N PRO A 74 14.46 -7.89 7.85
CA PRO A 74 15.71 -7.14 7.92
C PRO A 74 15.46 -5.62 7.91
N SER A 75 16.45 -4.84 8.35
CA SER A 75 16.32 -3.38 8.43
C SER A 75 16.13 -2.72 7.07
N GLU A 76 15.25 -1.72 6.98
CA GLU A 76 15.15 -0.84 5.80
C GLU A 76 16.50 -0.19 5.44
N LEU A 77 17.31 0.14 6.43
CA LEU A 77 18.57 0.86 6.25
C LEU A 77 19.64 0.00 5.55
N THR A 78 19.54 -1.32 5.67
CA THR A 78 20.52 -2.27 5.11
C THR A 78 19.94 -3.18 4.05
N ARG A 79 18.64 -3.10 3.73
CA ARG A 79 18.00 -3.99 2.75
C ARG A 79 18.68 -4.00 1.38
N GLY A 80 19.39 -2.94 1.01
CA GLY A 80 20.11 -2.85 -0.27
C GLY A 80 21.22 -3.89 -0.41
N SER A 81 21.78 -4.40 0.69
CA SER A 81 22.81 -5.45 0.66
C SER A 81 22.24 -6.84 0.36
N ASP A 82 20.95 -7.06 0.67
CA ASP A 82 20.23 -8.30 0.38
C ASP A 82 18.74 -7.98 0.14
N PHE A 83 18.46 -7.47 -1.06
CA PHE A 83 17.09 -7.09 -1.42
C PHE A 83 16.19 -8.31 -1.56
N ALA A 84 16.72 -9.43 -2.06
CA ALA A 84 15.96 -10.67 -2.25
C ALA A 84 15.52 -11.26 -0.91
N GLY A 85 16.44 -11.37 0.06
CA GLY A 85 16.11 -11.85 1.41
C GLY A 85 15.19 -10.89 2.17
N PHE A 86 15.32 -9.57 1.98
CA PHE A 86 14.36 -8.61 2.52
C PHE A 86 12.96 -8.83 1.94
N PHE A 87 12.84 -8.94 0.62
CA PHE A 87 11.58 -9.17 -0.07
C PHE A 87 10.94 -10.50 0.38
N GLU A 88 11.71 -11.59 0.42
CA GLU A 88 11.24 -12.88 0.92
C GLU A 88 10.73 -12.79 2.36
N ALA A 89 11.45 -12.09 3.25
CA ALA A 89 11.03 -11.91 4.64
C ALA A 89 9.71 -11.13 4.74
N VAL A 90 9.52 -10.07 3.93
CA VAL A 90 8.24 -9.34 3.86
C VAL A 90 7.10 -10.24 3.42
N PHE A 91 7.35 -11.12 2.45
CA PHE A 91 6.34 -12.05 1.91
C PHE A 91 5.96 -13.16 2.88
N THR A 92 6.90 -13.61 3.71
CA THR A 92 6.73 -14.84 4.51
C THR A 92 6.53 -14.58 6.00
N LYS A 93 6.99 -13.44 6.54
CA LYS A 93 7.07 -13.21 7.99
C LYS A 93 6.08 -12.16 8.50
N MET A 94 5.63 -11.23 7.66
CA MET A 94 4.73 -10.15 8.11
C MET A 94 3.26 -10.55 8.21
N GLU A 95 2.83 -11.65 7.56
CA GLU A 95 1.41 -12.06 7.55
C GLU A 95 0.87 -12.32 8.96
N ALA A 96 1.51 -13.24 9.70
CA ALA A 96 1.04 -13.65 11.03
C ALA A 96 0.93 -12.49 12.04
N PRO A 97 1.94 -11.62 12.22
CA PRO A 97 1.82 -10.51 13.17
C PRO A 97 0.80 -9.46 12.74
N PHE A 98 0.62 -9.23 11.43
CA PHE A 98 -0.45 -8.35 10.96
C PHE A 98 -1.83 -8.96 11.23
N ASP A 99 -2.01 -10.25 10.96
CA ASP A 99 -3.25 -10.99 11.22
C ASP A 99 -3.62 -10.86 12.71
N GLN A 100 -2.66 -11.10 13.62
CA GLN A 100 -2.83 -10.95 15.06
C GLN A 100 -3.15 -9.50 15.49
N LEU A 101 -2.54 -8.50 14.84
CA LEU A 101 -2.80 -7.10 15.16
C LEU A 101 -4.26 -6.71 14.92
N LEU A 102 -4.92 -7.30 13.91
CA LEU A 102 -6.32 -7.03 13.60
C LEU A 102 -7.27 -7.43 14.75
N ASP A 103 -6.92 -8.44 15.54
CA ASP A 103 -7.70 -8.87 16.71
C ASP A 103 -7.60 -7.87 17.88
N GLY A 104 -6.52 -7.09 17.93
CA GLY A 104 -6.26 -6.09 18.97
C GLY A 104 -6.65 -4.67 18.59
N LEU A 105 -7.53 -4.47 17.61
CA LEU A 105 -8.07 -3.17 17.23
C LEU A 105 -9.29 -2.83 18.08
N GLU A 106 -9.33 -1.62 18.64
CA GLU A 106 -10.49 -1.13 19.41
C GLU A 106 -11.77 -1.09 18.56
N GLN A 107 -11.61 -0.77 17.28
CA GLN A 107 -12.67 -0.78 16.29
C GLN A 107 -12.35 -1.87 15.25
N PRO A 108 -13.26 -2.80 14.95
CA PRO A 108 -13.04 -3.80 13.91
C PRO A 108 -12.73 -3.17 12.56
N ALA A 109 -11.78 -3.75 11.82
CA ALA A 109 -11.47 -3.29 10.47
C ALA A 109 -12.64 -3.62 9.53
N THR A 110 -13.11 -2.61 8.78
CA THR A 110 -14.16 -2.78 7.76
C THR A 110 -13.60 -2.91 6.34
N CYS A 111 -12.36 -2.49 6.15
CA CYS A 111 -11.63 -2.58 4.89
C CYS A 111 -10.13 -2.56 5.18
N ILE A 112 -9.36 -3.29 4.38
CA ILE A 112 -7.90 -3.22 4.37
C ILE A 112 -7.48 -2.53 3.07
N ILE A 113 -6.60 -1.53 3.17
CA ILE A 113 -5.84 -1.01 2.02
C ILE A 113 -4.42 -1.53 2.16
N ALA A 114 -4.02 -2.45 1.30
CA ALA A 114 -2.72 -3.09 1.34
C ALA A 114 -1.87 -2.66 0.15
N ASP A 115 -0.56 -2.71 0.29
CA ASP A 115 0.32 -2.64 -0.87
C ASP A 115 0.18 -3.88 -1.75
N THR A 116 0.28 -3.71 -3.08
CA THR A 116 0.31 -4.82 -4.03
C THR A 116 1.41 -5.85 -3.78
N PHE A 117 2.52 -5.48 -3.13
CA PHE A 117 3.59 -6.41 -2.74
C PHE A 117 3.31 -7.18 -1.45
N LEU A 118 2.10 -7.09 -0.89
CA LEU A 118 1.68 -7.84 0.29
C LEU A 118 0.50 -8.77 -0.06
N PRO A 119 0.66 -9.75 -0.97
CA PRO A 119 -0.46 -10.55 -1.47
C PRO A 119 -1.14 -11.39 -0.38
N TRP A 120 -0.43 -11.70 0.70
CA TRP A 120 -0.98 -12.39 1.87
C TRP A 120 -2.14 -11.63 2.53
N THR A 121 -2.24 -10.30 2.35
CA THR A 121 -3.38 -9.51 2.85
C THR A 121 -4.71 -9.92 2.22
N ILE A 122 -4.69 -10.41 0.97
CA ILE A 122 -5.88 -10.94 0.29
C ILE A 122 -6.36 -12.22 0.99
N ALA A 123 -5.43 -13.10 1.37
CA ALA A 123 -5.74 -14.33 2.09
C ALA A 123 -6.34 -14.00 3.46
N ILE A 124 -5.75 -13.06 4.22
CA ILE A 124 -6.31 -12.55 5.48
C ILE A 124 -7.72 -12.00 5.28
N GLY A 125 -7.90 -11.11 4.30
CA GLY A 125 -9.20 -10.51 4.00
C GLY A 125 -10.27 -11.55 3.70
N ASN A 126 -9.94 -12.58 2.93
CA ASN A 126 -10.86 -13.69 2.65
C ASN A 126 -11.19 -14.50 3.91
N ARG A 127 -10.20 -14.87 4.73
CA ARG A 127 -10.41 -15.63 5.98
C ARG A 127 -11.27 -14.84 6.98
N ARG A 128 -11.09 -13.52 7.04
CA ARG A 128 -11.79 -12.63 7.97
C ARG A 128 -13.06 -12.00 7.41
N ASN A 129 -13.38 -12.26 6.13
CA ASN A 129 -14.47 -11.60 5.41
C ASN A 129 -14.36 -10.06 5.46
N ILE A 130 -13.14 -9.54 5.31
CA ILE A 130 -12.81 -8.11 5.23
C ILE A 130 -12.40 -7.80 3.77
N PRO A 131 -13.06 -6.84 3.10
CA PRO A 131 -12.65 -6.37 1.77
C PRO A 131 -11.21 -5.84 1.75
N VAL A 132 -10.47 -6.12 0.67
CA VAL A 132 -9.09 -5.66 0.49
C VAL A 132 -8.98 -4.83 -0.79
N ALA A 133 -8.52 -3.59 -0.68
CA ALA A 133 -8.07 -2.79 -1.80
C ALA A 133 -6.54 -2.79 -1.84
N LEU A 134 -5.96 -2.94 -3.01
CA LEU A 134 -4.51 -2.92 -3.23
C LEU A 134 -4.09 -1.56 -3.78
N LEU A 135 -3.09 -0.95 -3.17
CA LEU A 135 -2.41 0.25 -3.68
C LEU A 135 -1.17 -0.19 -4.46
N TRP A 136 -1.08 0.28 -5.70
CA TRP A 136 0.12 0.23 -6.53
C TRP A 136 0.75 1.63 -6.55
N PRO A 137 1.83 1.85 -5.76
CA PRO A 137 2.43 3.17 -5.63
C PRO A 137 3.45 3.50 -6.73
N MET A 138 3.64 2.62 -7.72
CA MET A 138 4.60 2.81 -8.81
C MET A 138 3.91 3.28 -10.10
N SER A 139 4.68 3.45 -11.18
CA SER A 139 4.15 3.94 -12.46
C SER A 139 3.11 2.99 -13.08
N PRO A 140 2.14 3.51 -13.84
CA PRO A 140 1.19 2.68 -14.59
C PRO A 140 1.84 1.74 -15.61
N SER A 141 2.99 2.13 -16.18
CA SER A 141 3.74 1.29 -17.11
C SER A 141 4.30 0.05 -16.42
N LEU A 142 4.87 0.22 -15.22
CA LEU A 142 5.31 -0.93 -14.41
C LEU A 142 4.13 -1.79 -13.95
N PHE A 143 2.97 -1.18 -13.67
CA PHE A 143 1.76 -1.93 -13.39
C PHE A 143 1.37 -2.82 -14.57
N SER A 144 1.35 -2.27 -15.78
CA SER A 144 1.03 -3.03 -17.00
C SER A 144 1.99 -4.20 -17.20
N LEU A 145 3.30 -3.97 -17.02
CA LEU A 145 4.31 -5.03 -17.09
C LEU A 145 4.08 -6.11 -16.04
N HIS A 146 3.80 -5.71 -14.79
CA HIS A 146 3.53 -6.63 -13.69
C HIS A 146 2.25 -7.45 -13.93
N TYR A 147 1.17 -6.80 -14.34
CA TYR A 147 -0.13 -7.42 -14.60
C TYR A 147 -0.05 -8.43 -15.77
N HIS A 148 0.70 -8.09 -16.82
CA HIS A 148 0.90 -8.93 -18.00
C HIS A 148 2.16 -9.80 -17.92
N TYR A 149 2.77 -9.97 -16.74
CA TYR A 149 4.01 -10.74 -16.59
C TYR A 149 3.88 -12.19 -17.12
N HIS A 150 2.72 -12.81 -16.93
CA HIS A 150 2.44 -14.14 -17.45
C HIS A 150 2.55 -14.24 -18.98
N LEU A 151 2.21 -13.17 -19.72
CA LEU A 151 2.38 -13.11 -21.18
C LEU A 151 3.85 -12.95 -21.55
N LEU A 152 4.61 -12.14 -20.80
CA LEU A 152 6.05 -11.99 -21.00
C LEU A 152 6.77 -13.34 -20.88
N VAL A 153 6.42 -14.12 -19.84
CA VAL A 153 6.95 -15.47 -19.64
C VAL A 153 6.53 -16.41 -20.78
N ALA A 154 5.24 -16.41 -21.15
CA ALA A 154 4.71 -17.26 -22.22
C ALA A 154 5.37 -17.00 -23.60
N HIS A 155 5.84 -15.77 -23.83
CA HIS A 155 6.53 -15.37 -25.05
C HIS A 155 8.07 -15.37 -24.94
N GLY A 156 8.63 -15.91 -23.86
CA GLY A 156 10.09 -16.02 -23.68
C GLY A 156 10.80 -14.69 -23.37
N HIS A 157 10.06 -13.64 -23.01
CA HIS A 157 10.57 -12.35 -22.59
C HIS A 157 10.84 -12.32 -21.08
N GLN A 158 11.64 -13.26 -20.58
CA GLN A 158 12.09 -13.22 -19.19
C GLN A 158 13.10 -12.08 -19.02
N PRO A 159 12.91 -11.18 -18.03
CA PRO A 159 13.97 -10.27 -17.64
C PRO A 159 15.22 -11.07 -17.25
N ALA A 160 16.41 -10.61 -17.64
CA ALA A 160 17.65 -11.12 -17.06
C ALA A 160 17.56 -11.04 -15.52
N PRO A 161 18.26 -11.92 -14.77
CA PRO A 161 18.34 -11.81 -13.31
C PRO A 161 18.63 -10.36 -12.92
N LEU A 162 17.79 -9.79 -12.05
CA LEU A 162 17.86 -8.37 -11.68
C LEU A 162 19.11 -8.10 -10.83
N GLU A 163 20.27 -8.03 -11.47
CA GLU A 163 21.48 -7.44 -10.90
C GLU A 163 21.43 -5.94 -11.17
N ASN A 164 21.23 -5.16 -10.10
CA ASN A 164 21.40 -3.70 -10.01
C ASN A 164 20.37 -2.83 -10.76
N PHE A 165 19.26 -2.48 -10.09
CA PHE A 165 18.48 -1.30 -10.46
C PHE A 165 18.84 -0.10 -9.57
N SER A 166 19.75 0.73 -10.07
CA SER A 166 19.98 2.11 -9.62
C SER A 166 19.37 3.06 -10.66
N GLY A 167 18.30 3.78 -10.30
CA GLY A 167 17.70 4.77 -11.18
C GLY A 167 16.51 5.48 -10.53
N GLY A 168 16.66 6.78 -10.28
CA GLY A 168 15.62 7.63 -9.70
C GLY A 168 14.43 7.85 -10.62
N TYR A 169 13.23 7.96 -10.04
CA TYR A 169 12.00 8.28 -10.77
C TYR A 169 11.25 9.42 -10.09
N SER A 170 10.80 10.38 -10.92
CA SER A 170 9.87 11.45 -10.56
C SER A 170 8.42 10.94 -10.70
N LEU A 171 7.60 11.17 -9.68
CA LEU A 171 6.26 10.63 -9.45
C LEU A 171 5.17 11.55 -10.04
N ASN A 172 4.02 10.99 -10.47
CA ASN A 172 2.72 11.71 -10.39
C ASN A 172 1.44 10.86 -10.55
N GLU A 173 1.47 9.52 -10.61
CA GLU A 173 0.21 8.72 -10.65
C GLU A 173 0.33 7.44 -9.80
N PHE A 174 -0.64 7.20 -8.92
CA PHE A 174 -0.79 5.97 -8.12
C PHE A 174 -2.05 5.23 -8.58
N LEU A 175 -1.99 3.90 -8.67
CA LEU A 175 -3.14 3.07 -9.04
C LEU A 175 -3.69 2.36 -7.80
N ILE A 176 -5.01 2.43 -7.58
CA ILE A 176 -5.69 1.64 -6.55
C ILE A 176 -6.53 0.57 -7.26
N LEU A 177 -6.24 -0.69 -6.97
CA LEU A 177 -6.97 -1.87 -7.45
C LEU A 177 -7.88 -2.33 -6.32
N ILE A 178 -9.19 -2.21 -6.47
CA ILE A 178 -10.10 -2.78 -5.47
C ILE A 178 -10.34 -4.24 -5.79
N VAL A 179 -9.96 -5.14 -4.89
CA VAL A 179 -10.31 -6.57 -4.97
C VAL A 179 -11.52 -6.81 -4.07
N ARG A 180 -12.73 -6.80 -4.65
CA ARG A 180 -13.93 -7.14 -3.87
C ARG A 180 -13.95 -8.65 -3.60
N SER A 181 -13.90 -9.00 -2.31
CA SER A 181 -14.10 -10.37 -1.84
C SER A 181 -15.57 -10.73 -2.01
N LYS A 182 -15.87 -11.41 -3.12
CA LYS A 182 -16.90 -12.45 -3.35
C LYS A 182 -16.98 -12.71 -4.87
N THR A 183 -16.18 -13.68 -5.34
CA THR A 183 -16.26 -14.46 -6.61
C THR A 183 -16.64 -13.76 -7.94
N PRO A 184 -15.97 -14.06 -9.09
CA PRO A 184 -14.52 -14.23 -9.30
C PRO A 184 -13.81 -12.87 -9.21
N ILE A 185 -12.47 -12.87 -9.18
CA ILE A 185 -11.65 -11.65 -9.05
C ILE A 185 -12.03 -10.65 -10.15
N ARG A 186 -12.82 -9.64 -9.80
CA ARG A 186 -13.14 -8.52 -10.67
C ARG A 186 -12.23 -7.37 -10.29
N TYR A 187 -11.18 -7.18 -11.08
CA TYR A 187 -10.30 -6.02 -10.97
C TYR A 187 -11.06 -4.78 -11.45
N GLU A 188 -11.49 -3.91 -10.53
CA GLU A 188 -11.85 -2.55 -10.89
C GLU A 188 -10.64 -1.64 -10.66
N VAL A 189 -10.04 -1.19 -11.76
CA VAL A 189 -9.03 -0.12 -11.75
C VAL A 189 -9.77 1.19 -11.56
N LEU A 190 -9.73 1.75 -10.35
CA LEU A 190 -10.18 3.12 -10.13
C LEU A 190 -8.97 4.04 -10.32
N LYS A 191 -8.98 4.82 -11.41
CA LYS A 191 -8.09 5.98 -11.56
C LYS A 191 -8.53 7.04 -10.55
N LEU A 192 -7.88 7.07 -9.40
CA LEU A 192 -8.02 8.16 -8.44
C LEU A 192 -6.91 9.17 -8.73
N PHE A 193 -7.31 10.27 -9.36
CA PHE A 193 -6.59 11.53 -9.58
C PHE A 193 -5.67 11.63 -10.81
N SER A 194 -5.97 12.63 -11.64
CA SER A 194 -5.07 13.31 -12.58
C SER A 194 -4.84 14.70 -12.01
N PHE A 195 -3.67 14.99 -11.45
CA PHE A 195 -3.34 16.36 -11.05
C PHE A 195 -2.95 17.16 -12.30
N ALA A 196 -3.82 18.09 -12.71
CA ALA A 196 -3.48 19.09 -13.72
C ALA A 196 -2.42 20.05 -13.14
N SER A 197 -1.24 20.09 -13.76
CA SER A 197 -0.20 21.06 -13.44
C SER A 197 -0.68 22.47 -13.84
N GLN A 198 -0.86 23.37 -12.86
CA GLN A 198 -0.95 24.80 -13.14
C GLN A 198 0.45 25.33 -13.47
N LYS A 199 0.68 25.67 -14.74
CA LYS A 199 1.86 26.43 -15.16
C LYS A 199 1.77 27.86 -14.64
N GLY A 200 2.58 28.16 -13.61
CA GLY A 200 2.86 29.53 -13.17
C GLY A 200 3.59 30.31 -14.27
N LYS A 201 2.97 31.39 -14.73
CA LYS A 201 3.50 32.43 -15.62
C LYS A 201 4.73 33.08 -14.96
N MET A 202 5.93 32.93 -15.54
CA MET A 202 7.02 33.87 -15.27
C MET A 202 6.65 35.21 -15.92
N ARG A 203 6.51 36.26 -15.10
CA ARG A 203 6.54 37.65 -15.58
C ARG A 203 8.00 38.05 -15.74
N SER A 204 8.26 38.68 -16.89
CA SER A 204 9.50 39.34 -17.33
C SER A 204 10.08 40.30 -16.32
#